data_AF-A0A091MV30-F1
#
_entry.id   AF-A0A091MV30-F1
#
_cell.length_a   1.000
_cell.length_b   1.000
_cell.length_c   1.000
_cell.angle_alpha   90.00
_cell.angle_beta   90.00
_cell.angle_gamma   90.00
#
_symmetry.space_group_name_H-M   'P 1'
#
loop_
_entity.id
_entity.type
_entity.pdbx_description
1 polymer ?
#
loop_
_entity_poly.entity_id
_entity_poly.type
_entity_poly.pdbx_seq_one_letter_code
_entity_poly.pdbx_strand_id
1 'polypeptide(L)'
;SLNCVEWSLLPPATEEVVAQAQRLKGRFQGDPSFEHENSEVNAEDAETVEGEKEPVMKEEARLVATIEQIDRAVGIIPRGAFVKTPSGSVHENRSFEGLSLMEAKKLSSYFHFTEPVNLKNKTLLEKADLDPSTDFLDSLEHDIPPGSWTVQLERGGTVVVLRSLLWPGLTFYHVPMTKQYGYIYFGTGEKNLDLPFML
;
A
#
# COMPACT_ATOMS: atom_id res chain seq x y z
N SER A 1 18.23 7.31 1.88
CA SER A 1 19.64 7.19 2.35
C SER A 1 20.17 5.83 1.94
N LEU A 2 21.43 5.74 1.52
CA LEU A 2 22.10 4.45 1.22
C LEU A 2 22.99 3.96 2.39
N ASN A 3 23.28 4.83 3.36
CA ASN A 3 24.20 4.56 4.47
C ASN A 3 23.58 4.84 5.85
N CYS A 4 22.29 5.20 5.92
CA CYS A 4 21.57 5.62 7.12
C CYS A 4 22.14 6.89 7.81
N VAL A 5 23.00 7.65 7.14
CA VAL A 5 23.62 8.88 7.66
C VAL A 5 23.25 10.07 6.79
N GLU A 6 23.37 9.93 5.48
CA GLU A 6 23.11 10.98 4.50
C GLU A 6 21.72 10.79 3.86
N TRP A 7 20.92 11.85 3.90
CA TRP A 7 19.52 11.82 3.46
C TRP A 7 19.32 12.77 2.29
N SER A 8 19.02 12.21 1.12
CA SER A 8 18.59 12.96 -0.06
C SER A 8 17.08 13.14 -0.04
N LEU A 9 16.61 14.28 -0.54
CA LEU A 9 15.18 14.52 -0.73
C LEU A 9 14.69 13.79 -1.98
N LEU A 10 13.56 13.10 -1.84
CA LEU A 10 12.83 12.52 -2.94
C LEU A 10 11.59 13.40 -3.23
N PRO A 11 11.44 13.97 -4.44
CA PRO A 11 10.26 14.76 -4.79
C PRO A 11 9.01 13.85 -4.87
N PRO A 12 7.80 14.38 -4.64
CA PRO A 12 6.57 13.60 -4.81
C PRO A 12 6.41 13.06 -6.24
N ALA A 13 5.85 11.86 -6.37
CA ALA A 13 5.56 11.25 -7.67
C ALA A 13 4.41 11.98 -8.36
N THR A 14 4.51 12.23 -9.68
CA THR A 14 3.34 12.58 -10.49
C THR A 14 2.64 11.31 -10.98
N GLU A 15 1.37 11.43 -11.37
CA GLU A 15 0.61 10.28 -11.87
C GLU A 15 1.23 9.66 -13.13
N GLU A 16 1.83 10.50 -13.99
CA GLU A 16 2.54 10.04 -15.20
C GLU A 16 3.78 9.21 -14.84
N VAL A 17 4.54 9.65 -13.85
CA VAL A 17 5.74 8.93 -13.36
C VAL A 17 5.33 7.59 -12.75
N VAL A 18 4.24 7.55 -11.99
CA VAL A 18 3.70 6.29 -11.44
C VAL A 18 3.28 5.34 -12.57
N ALA A 19 2.55 5.83 -13.58
CA ALA A 19 2.09 5.03 -14.71
C ALA A 19 3.25 4.48 -15.56
N GLN A 20 4.30 5.27 -15.76
CA GLN A 20 5.51 4.82 -16.46
C GLN A 20 6.27 3.77 -15.64
N ALA A 21 6.44 3.99 -14.33
CA ALA A 21 7.17 3.06 -13.47
C ALA A 21 6.51 1.68 -13.38
N GLN A 22 5.18 1.58 -13.53
CA GLN A 22 4.44 0.31 -13.55
C GLN A 22 4.80 -0.59 -14.74
N ARG A 23 5.36 -0.02 -15.82
CA ARG A 23 5.81 -0.78 -17.01
C ARG A 23 7.21 -1.35 -16.83
N LEU A 24 7.97 -0.84 -15.85
CA LEU A 24 9.33 -1.26 -15.59
C LEU A 24 9.37 -2.45 -14.63
N LYS A 25 10.10 -3.49 -15.01
CA LYS A 25 10.33 -4.69 -14.20
C LYS A 25 11.80 -4.82 -13.82
N GLY A 26 12.07 -5.66 -12.81
CA GLY A 26 13.42 -5.99 -12.38
C GLY A 26 13.90 -5.15 -11.19
N ARG A 27 15.09 -5.47 -10.70
CA ARG A 27 15.60 -4.92 -9.43
C ARG A 27 16.18 -3.51 -9.61
N PHE A 28 16.15 -2.75 -8.52
CA PHE A 28 16.94 -1.52 -8.38
C PHE A 28 18.44 -1.84 -8.39
N GLN A 29 19.23 -0.99 -9.03
CA GLN A 29 20.69 -1.10 -9.08
C GLN A 29 21.38 -0.51 -7.85
N GLY A 30 20.70 0.38 -7.13
CA GLY A 30 21.25 1.11 -5.99
C GLY A 30 21.99 2.39 -6.39
N ASP A 31 21.82 2.86 -7.63
CA ASP A 31 22.37 4.12 -8.13
C ASP A 31 21.22 5.03 -8.57
N PRO A 32 20.96 6.15 -7.84
CA PRO A 32 19.89 7.09 -8.16
C PRO A 32 19.94 7.64 -9.60
N SER A 33 21.13 7.70 -10.20
CA SER A 33 21.36 8.23 -11.54
C SER A 33 21.21 7.18 -12.66
N PHE A 34 21.06 5.90 -12.32
CA PHE A 34 20.87 4.83 -13.29
C PHE A 34 19.60 5.04 -14.10
N GLU A 35 19.67 4.76 -15.39
CA GLU A 35 18.59 4.97 -16.35
C GLU A 35 18.03 3.62 -16.80
N HIS A 36 16.74 3.39 -16.53
CA HIS A 36 16.01 2.20 -16.96
C HIS A 36 15.40 2.44 -18.34
N GLU A 37 15.69 1.54 -19.27
CA GLU A 37 15.08 1.48 -20.61
C GLU A 37 13.76 0.70 -20.55
N ASN A 38 12.73 1.16 -21.27
CA ASN A 38 11.42 0.49 -21.32
C ASN A 38 11.47 -0.68 -22.29
N SER A 39 11.81 -1.86 -21.80
CA SER A 39 12.04 -3.06 -22.62
C SER A 39 10.78 -3.79 -23.11
N GLU A 40 9.57 -3.37 -22.72
CA GLU A 40 8.31 -4.01 -23.14
C GLU A 40 7.53 -3.16 -24.14
N VAL A 41 8.08 -2.98 -25.35
CA VAL A 41 7.25 -2.89 -26.55
C VAL A 41 7.17 -4.32 -27.10
N ASN A 42 5.97 -4.89 -27.16
CA ASN A 42 5.76 -6.16 -27.85
C ASN A 42 6.34 -6.04 -29.27
N ALA A 43 7.11 -7.04 -29.70
CA ALA A 43 7.67 -7.08 -31.05
C ALA A 43 6.61 -7.02 -32.18
N GLU A 44 5.32 -7.19 -31.85
CA GLU A 44 4.19 -7.04 -32.77
C GLU A 44 3.72 -5.58 -32.96
N ASP A 45 4.05 -4.66 -32.05
CA ASP A 45 3.74 -3.22 -32.15
C ASP A 45 4.93 -2.41 -32.74
N ALA A 46 6.10 -3.04 -32.90
CA ALA A 46 7.33 -2.42 -33.38
C ALA A 46 7.31 -2.05 -34.88
N GLU A 47 6.32 -2.51 -35.66
CA GLU A 47 6.21 -2.17 -37.09
C GLU A 47 5.52 -0.82 -37.37
N THR A 48 5.04 -0.07 -36.36
CA THR A 48 4.27 1.17 -36.61
C THR A 48 4.77 2.47 -35.98
N VAL A 49 5.90 2.50 -35.27
CA VAL A 49 6.40 3.76 -34.70
C VAL A 49 7.89 3.97 -35.00
N GLU A 50 8.18 4.36 -36.24
CA GLU A 50 9.47 4.99 -36.58
C GLU A 50 9.57 6.34 -35.84
N GLY A 51 10.35 6.39 -34.74
CA GLY A 51 10.97 7.64 -34.27
C GLY A 51 10.63 8.14 -32.87
N GLU A 52 9.80 7.47 -32.07
CA GLU A 52 9.63 7.84 -30.67
C GLU A 52 10.76 7.22 -29.83
N LYS A 53 11.69 8.06 -29.34
CA LYS A 53 12.68 7.64 -28.34
C LYS A 53 11.92 7.06 -27.14
N GLU A 54 12.19 5.80 -26.82
CA GLU A 54 11.64 5.14 -25.65
C GLU A 54 11.83 6.03 -24.42
N PRO A 55 10.79 6.22 -23.58
CA PRO A 55 10.93 7.06 -22.41
C PRO A 55 11.88 6.40 -21.42
N VAL A 56 13.06 6.98 -21.26
CA VAL A 56 14.06 6.59 -20.27
C VAL A 56 13.65 7.13 -18.90
N MET A 57 13.67 6.28 -17.87
CA MET A 57 13.34 6.67 -16.51
C MET A 57 14.53 6.51 -15.58
N LYS A 58 14.87 7.57 -14.84
CA LYS A 58 15.88 7.49 -13.78
C LYS A 58 15.41 6.64 -12.61
N GLU A 59 16.35 5.94 -12.00
CA GLU A 59 16.10 5.05 -10.87
C GLU A 59 15.51 5.79 -9.66
N GLU A 60 15.95 7.02 -9.39
CA GLU A 60 15.34 7.86 -8.35
C GLU A 60 13.85 8.14 -8.58
N ALA A 61 13.44 8.37 -9.83
CA ALA A 61 12.05 8.63 -10.19
C ALA A 61 11.22 7.34 -10.09
N ARG A 62 11.79 6.21 -10.53
CA ARG A 62 11.19 4.89 -10.35
C ARG A 62 11.01 4.56 -8.86
N LEU A 63 12.01 4.84 -8.03
CA LEU A 63 11.96 4.59 -6.59
C LEU A 63 10.84 5.40 -5.94
N VAL A 64 10.74 6.69 -6.26
CA VAL A 64 9.65 7.57 -5.82
C VAL A 64 8.27 6.99 -6.17
N ALA A 65 8.09 6.55 -7.42
CA ALA A 65 6.85 5.93 -7.87
C ALA A 65 6.53 4.63 -7.13
N THR A 66 7.53 3.80 -6.86
CA THR A 66 7.36 2.55 -6.11
C THR A 66 6.98 2.84 -4.66
N ILE A 67 7.64 3.81 -4.01
CA ILE A 67 7.29 4.24 -2.64
C ILE A 67 5.84 4.72 -2.58
N GLU A 68 5.43 5.59 -3.50
CA GLU A 68 4.05 6.09 -3.56
C GLU A 68 3.03 4.95 -3.71
N GLN A 69 3.31 3.97 -4.57
CA GLN A 69 2.44 2.81 -4.77
C GLN A 69 2.36 1.90 -3.53
N ILE A 70 3.50 1.71 -2.85
CA ILE A 70 3.56 0.96 -1.60
C ILE A 70 2.78 1.74 -0.54
N ASP A 71 3.10 3.02 -0.27
CA ASP A 71 2.43 3.82 0.77
C ASP A 71 0.91 3.83 0.63
N ARG A 72 0.38 3.94 -0.60
CA ARG A 72 -1.07 3.82 -0.86
C ARG A 72 -1.65 2.45 -0.49
N ALA A 73 -0.89 1.38 -0.67
CA ALA A 73 -1.30 0.01 -0.37
C ALA A 73 -1.01 -0.42 1.08
N VAL A 74 -0.14 0.32 1.79
CA VAL A 74 0.44 -0.15 3.06
C VAL A 74 0.28 0.80 4.24
N GLY A 75 -0.18 2.03 4.01
CA GLY A 75 -0.67 2.89 5.07
C GLY A 75 -1.86 2.20 5.73
N ILE A 76 -1.63 1.37 6.74
CA ILE A 76 -2.68 0.59 7.41
C ILE A 76 -2.90 1.14 8.79
N ILE A 77 -4.16 1.30 9.18
CA ILE A 77 -4.56 1.65 10.54
C ILE A 77 -5.59 0.66 11.10
N PRO A 78 -5.58 0.43 12.43
CA PRO A 78 -6.68 -0.26 13.09
C PRO A 78 -7.98 0.57 13.06
N ARG A 79 -9.13 -0.11 13.03
CA ARG A 79 -10.47 0.50 13.14
C ARG A 79 -10.55 1.39 14.37
N GLY A 80 -11.00 2.63 14.17
CA GLY A 80 -11.20 3.58 15.25
C GLY A 80 -9.93 4.22 15.79
N ALA A 81 -8.74 3.92 15.26
CA ALA A 81 -7.50 4.66 15.59
C ALA A 81 -7.57 6.13 15.13
N PHE A 82 -8.32 6.39 14.06
CA PHE A 82 -8.67 7.73 13.58
C PHE A 82 -10.19 7.88 13.52
N VAL A 83 -10.66 9.12 13.62
CA VAL A 83 -12.06 9.48 13.47
C VAL A 83 -12.25 10.61 12.47
N LYS A 84 -13.31 10.51 11.66
CA LYS A 84 -13.75 11.57 10.75
C LYS A 84 -14.88 12.37 11.37
N THR A 85 -14.65 13.66 11.51
CA THR A 85 -15.66 14.61 12.00
C THR A 85 -16.75 14.86 10.95
N PRO A 86 -17.95 15.34 11.34
CA PRO A 86 -18.98 15.75 10.39
C PRO A 86 -18.55 16.84 9.40
N SER A 87 -17.54 17.66 9.76
CA SER A 87 -16.95 18.65 8.85
C SER A 87 -15.98 18.04 7.82
N GLY A 88 -15.73 16.73 7.89
CA GLY A 88 -14.85 15.99 6.99
C GLY A 88 -13.40 15.90 7.46
N SER A 89 -13.01 16.63 8.51
CA SER A 89 -11.63 16.57 9.04
C SER A 89 -11.36 15.26 9.79
N VAL A 90 -10.17 14.70 9.59
CA VAL A 90 -9.73 13.41 10.17
C VAL A 90 -8.69 13.69 11.24
N HIS A 91 -8.88 13.09 12.43
CA HIS A 91 -7.99 13.26 13.58
C HIS A 91 -7.70 11.92 14.25
N GLU A 92 -6.57 11.82 14.93
CA GLU A 92 -6.28 10.68 15.80
C GLU A 92 -7.34 10.58 16.90
N ASN A 93 -7.86 9.39 17.12
CA ASN A 93 -8.84 9.13 18.15
C ASN A 93 -8.15 8.94 19.49
N ARG A 94 -8.16 9.98 20.32
CA ARG A 94 -7.54 9.95 21.67
C ARG A 94 -8.16 8.90 22.60
N SER A 95 -9.39 8.46 22.33
CA SER A 95 -10.10 7.43 23.08
C SER A 95 -9.84 6.01 22.57
N PHE A 96 -9.09 5.84 21.48
CA PHE A 96 -8.70 4.52 21.00
C PHE A 96 -7.71 3.88 21.98
N GLU A 97 -8.01 2.69 22.48
CA GLU A 97 -7.15 1.92 23.39
C GLU A 97 -6.65 0.62 22.77
N GLY A 98 -6.74 0.49 21.44
CA GLY A 98 -6.40 -0.74 20.72
C GLY A 98 -7.62 -1.59 20.37
N LEU A 99 -7.44 -2.48 19.39
CA LEU A 99 -8.45 -3.48 19.05
C LEU A 99 -8.51 -4.56 20.13
N SER A 100 -9.67 -5.17 20.30
CA SER A 100 -9.77 -6.39 21.10
C SER A 100 -9.06 -7.56 20.44
N LEU A 101 -8.72 -8.57 21.25
CA LEU A 101 -8.11 -9.81 20.74
C LEU A 101 -8.98 -10.52 19.69
N MET A 102 -10.31 -10.33 19.73
CA MET A 102 -11.22 -10.91 18.75
C MET A 102 -11.26 -10.08 17.47
N GLU A 103 -11.27 -8.75 17.58
CA GLU A 103 -11.27 -7.84 16.43
C GLU A 103 -9.95 -7.85 15.70
N ALA A 104 -8.83 -7.87 16.43
CA ALA A 104 -7.49 -7.84 15.85
C ALA A 104 -7.17 -9.05 14.97
N LYS A 105 -7.95 -10.14 15.06
CA LYS A 105 -7.80 -11.31 14.17
C LYS A 105 -8.53 -11.16 12.83
N LYS A 106 -9.34 -10.11 12.66
CA LYS A 106 -10.18 -9.91 11.49
C LYS A 106 -9.58 -8.83 10.60
N LEU A 107 -9.45 -9.12 9.31
CA LEU A 107 -9.03 -8.11 8.31
C LEU A 107 -10.01 -6.93 8.24
N SER A 108 -11.29 -7.16 8.52
CA SER A 108 -12.32 -6.12 8.60
C SER A 108 -12.02 -5.03 9.65
N SER A 109 -11.11 -5.28 10.58
CA SER A 109 -10.69 -4.34 11.62
C SER A 109 -9.51 -3.45 11.21
N TYR A 110 -9.04 -3.56 9.97
CA TYR A 110 -7.90 -2.81 9.46
C TYR A 110 -8.27 -2.11 8.15
N PHE A 111 -7.75 -0.90 7.98
CA PHE A 111 -8.13 0.01 6.89
C PHE A 111 -6.91 0.63 6.23
N HIS A 112 -7.02 0.88 4.93
CA HIS A 112 -6.08 1.71 4.20
C HIS A 112 -6.27 3.19 4.58
N PHE A 113 -5.21 3.82 5.08
CA PHE A 113 -5.12 5.22 5.48
C PHE A 113 -4.78 6.12 4.29
N THR A 114 -5.60 6.01 3.25
CA THR A 114 -5.55 6.82 2.04
C THR A 114 -6.98 7.22 1.66
N GLU A 115 -7.12 8.06 0.64
CA GLU A 115 -8.46 8.44 0.16
C GLU A 115 -9.22 7.18 -0.33
N PRO A 116 -10.42 6.90 0.22
CA PRO A 116 -11.12 5.68 -0.12
C PRO A 116 -11.65 5.72 -1.57
N VAL A 117 -11.44 4.61 -2.25
CA VAL A 117 -11.89 4.35 -3.62
C VAL A 117 -13.17 3.51 -3.59
N ASN A 118 -13.20 2.45 -2.78
CA ASN A 118 -14.27 1.46 -2.80
C ASN A 118 -15.52 1.91 -2.02
N LEU A 119 -15.35 2.66 -0.91
CA LEU A 119 -16.50 3.19 -0.16
C LEU A 119 -17.43 4.07 -0.99
N LYS A 120 -16.87 4.80 -1.98
CA LYS A 120 -17.67 5.66 -2.88
C LYS A 120 -18.68 4.82 -3.68
N ASN A 121 -18.30 3.58 -4.01
CA ASN A 121 -19.07 2.64 -4.82
C ASN A 121 -20.07 1.78 -4.03
N LYS A 122 -20.04 1.80 -2.68
CA LYS A 122 -21.00 1.04 -1.86
C LYS A 122 -22.44 1.56 -1.99
N THR A 123 -23.39 0.64 -1.96
CA THR A 123 -24.84 0.90 -1.98
C THR A 123 -25.30 1.61 -0.70
N LEU A 124 -26.50 2.20 -0.72
CA LEU A 124 -27.09 2.83 0.47
C LEU A 124 -27.34 1.83 1.60
N LEU A 125 -27.70 0.59 1.26
CA LEU A 125 -27.94 -0.47 2.25
C LEU A 125 -26.64 -0.84 2.96
N GLU A 126 -25.55 -1.06 2.22
CA GLU A 126 -24.24 -1.38 2.80
C GLU A 126 -23.69 -0.22 3.65
N LYS A 127 -23.97 1.03 3.25
CA LYS A 127 -23.56 2.22 4.03
C LYS A 127 -24.34 2.38 5.32
N ALA A 128 -25.54 1.80 5.44
CA ALA A 128 -26.36 1.90 6.65
C ALA A 128 -25.77 1.12 7.83
N ASP A 129 -24.97 0.09 7.55
CA ASP A 129 -24.30 -0.73 8.57
C ASP A 129 -22.93 -0.16 9.01
N LEU A 130 -22.42 0.88 8.34
CA LEU A 130 -21.13 1.50 8.64
C LEU A 130 -21.29 2.64 9.65
N ASP A 131 -20.32 2.79 10.55
CA ASP A 131 -20.20 3.98 11.39
C ASP A 131 -19.46 5.07 10.60
N PRO A 132 -20.09 6.21 10.25
CA PRO A 132 -19.47 7.23 9.38
C PRO A 132 -18.22 7.89 9.99
N SER A 133 -18.05 7.80 11.31
CA SER A 133 -16.91 8.39 12.02
C SER A 133 -15.71 7.46 12.03
N THR A 134 -15.90 6.14 12.03
CA THR A 134 -14.83 5.14 12.18
C THR A 134 -14.61 4.27 10.94
N ASP A 135 -15.63 4.08 10.11
CA ASP A 135 -15.63 3.28 8.89
C ASP A 135 -15.60 4.17 7.63
N PHE A 136 -14.78 5.22 7.66
CA PHE A 136 -14.66 6.21 6.58
C PHE A 136 -13.56 5.89 5.55
N LEU A 137 -12.90 4.74 5.69
CA LEU A 137 -11.79 4.27 4.85
C LEU A 137 -12.09 2.88 4.25
N ASP A 138 -11.29 2.46 3.27
CA ASP A 138 -11.43 1.13 2.66
C ASP A 138 -10.82 0.04 3.56
N SER A 139 -11.58 -1.01 3.83
CA SER A 139 -11.14 -2.13 4.66
C SER A 139 -10.29 -3.13 3.87
N LEU A 140 -9.26 -3.69 4.52
CA LEU A 140 -8.40 -4.74 3.94
C LEU A 140 -9.16 -6.02 3.59
N GLU A 141 -10.33 -6.26 4.19
CA GLU A 141 -11.17 -7.43 3.89
C GLU A 141 -11.62 -7.47 2.41
N HIS A 142 -11.73 -6.30 1.78
CA HIS A 142 -12.22 -6.17 0.41
C HIS A 142 -11.10 -5.95 -0.61
N ASP A 143 -9.85 -6.15 -0.22
CA ASP A 143 -8.72 -6.05 -1.14
C ASP A 143 -8.79 -7.11 -2.23
N ILE A 144 -8.36 -6.72 -3.43
CA ILE A 144 -8.38 -7.56 -4.63
C ILE A 144 -6.94 -7.91 -5.01
N PRO A 145 -6.63 -9.21 -5.23
CA PRO A 145 -7.52 -10.37 -5.10
C PRO A 145 -7.89 -10.70 -3.64
N PRO A 146 -9.05 -11.35 -3.39
CA PRO A 146 -9.37 -11.88 -2.06
C PRO A 146 -8.26 -12.80 -1.57
N GLY A 147 -7.85 -12.68 -0.29
CA GLY A 147 -6.71 -13.43 0.23
C GLY A 147 -5.35 -12.74 0.04
N SER A 148 -5.32 -11.46 -0.37
CA SER A 148 -4.09 -10.65 -0.48
C SER A 148 -3.33 -10.44 0.83
N TRP A 149 -3.91 -10.83 1.96
CA TRP A 149 -3.33 -10.65 3.28
C TRP A 149 -3.32 -11.94 4.08
N THR A 150 -2.25 -12.14 4.82
CA THR A 150 -2.19 -13.16 5.88
C THR A 150 -2.28 -12.47 7.24
N VAL A 151 -3.02 -13.08 8.17
CA VAL A 151 -3.14 -12.62 9.56
C VAL A 151 -2.55 -13.69 10.45
N GLN A 152 -1.53 -13.33 11.23
CA GLN A 152 -0.80 -14.26 12.09
C GLN A 152 -0.71 -13.72 13.51
N LEU A 153 -0.77 -14.64 14.47
CA LEU A 153 -0.61 -14.35 15.89
C LEU A 153 0.79 -14.78 16.31
N GLU A 154 1.59 -13.82 16.75
CA GLU A 154 2.97 -14.03 17.17
C GLU A 154 3.11 -13.87 18.68
N ARG A 155 4.22 -14.36 19.24
CA ARG A 155 4.56 -14.21 20.67
C ARG A 155 3.43 -14.63 21.61
N GLY A 156 2.86 -15.82 21.39
CA GLY A 156 1.76 -16.34 22.21
C GLY A 156 0.43 -15.59 22.04
N GLY A 157 0.25 -14.87 20.92
CA GLY A 157 -0.97 -14.12 20.60
C GLY A 157 -1.00 -12.70 21.15
N THR A 158 0.15 -12.20 21.63
CA THR A 158 0.30 -10.81 22.13
C THR A 158 0.49 -9.80 21.00
N VAL A 159 0.90 -10.24 19.82
CA VAL A 159 1.10 -9.38 18.64
C VAL A 159 0.37 -10.01 17.46
N VAL A 160 -0.43 -9.20 16.77
CA VAL A 160 -0.98 -9.56 15.47
C VAL A 160 -0.05 -9.01 14.40
N VAL A 161 0.28 -9.85 13.42
CA VAL A 161 1.09 -9.50 12.27
C VAL A 161 0.29 -9.75 11.00
N LEU A 162 0.18 -8.70 10.18
CA LEU A 162 -0.45 -8.74 8.87
C LEU A 162 0.67 -8.68 7.82
N ARG A 163 0.67 -9.60 6.86
CA ARG A 163 1.63 -9.57 5.74
C ARG A 163 0.90 -9.51 4.42
N SER A 164 1.32 -8.60 3.54
CA SER A 164 0.78 -8.50 2.18
C SER A 164 1.42 -9.58 1.30
N LEU A 165 0.58 -10.29 0.56
CA LEU A 165 0.99 -11.20 -0.51
C LEU A 165 1.11 -10.48 -1.86
N LEU A 166 0.46 -9.32 -1.99
CA LEU A 166 0.52 -8.47 -3.18
C LEU A 166 1.79 -7.61 -3.20
N TRP A 167 2.24 -7.17 -2.03
CA TRP A 167 3.52 -6.48 -1.82
C TRP A 167 4.41 -7.31 -0.89
N PRO A 168 5.13 -8.32 -1.42
CA PRO A 168 6.04 -9.14 -0.63
C PRO A 168 7.09 -8.27 0.06
N GLY A 169 7.29 -8.51 1.36
CA GLY A 169 8.17 -7.72 2.20
C GLY A 169 7.45 -6.70 3.08
N LEU A 170 6.18 -6.41 2.82
CA LEU A 170 5.37 -5.61 3.72
C LEU A 170 4.93 -6.43 4.94
N THR A 171 5.18 -5.87 6.11
CA THR A 171 4.68 -6.37 7.40
C THR A 171 4.07 -5.24 8.21
N PHE A 172 2.80 -5.39 8.59
CA PHE A 172 2.13 -4.56 9.59
C PHE A 172 2.03 -5.33 10.91
N TYR A 173 2.14 -4.62 12.03
CA TYR A 173 1.94 -5.18 13.36
C TYR A 173 0.94 -4.35 14.16
N HIS A 174 0.22 -5.02 15.06
CA HIS A 174 -0.58 -4.39 16.11
C HIS A 174 -0.42 -5.16 17.41
N VAL A 175 -0.28 -4.44 18.52
CA VAL A 175 -0.37 -5.01 19.87
C VAL A 175 -1.79 -4.76 20.38
N PRO A 176 -2.67 -5.78 20.40
CA PRO A 176 -4.06 -5.61 20.81
C PRO A 176 -4.18 -5.01 22.21
N MET A 177 -5.29 -4.33 22.49
CA MET A 177 -5.53 -3.62 23.76
C MET A 177 -4.47 -2.55 24.07
N THR A 178 -3.75 -2.07 23.05
CA THR A 178 -2.87 -0.91 23.16
C THR A 178 -2.95 -0.06 21.89
N LYS A 179 -2.43 1.17 21.94
CA LYS A 179 -2.33 2.07 20.76
C LYS A 179 -1.15 1.74 19.84
N GLN A 180 -0.38 0.68 20.13
CA GLN A 180 0.82 0.36 19.39
C GLN A 180 0.48 -0.41 18.11
N TYR A 181 0.80 0.18 16.97
CA TYR A 181 0.77 -0.44 15.66
C TYR A 181 1.75 0.27 14.74
N GLY A 182 2.03 -0.35 13.61
CA GLY A 182 2.83 0.26 12.56
C GLY A 182 3.11 -0.75 11.47
N TYR A 183 3.78 -0.30 10.41
CA TYR A 183 4.19 -1.16 9.33
C TYR A 183 5.63 -0.88 8.95
N ILE A 184 6.21 -1.84 8.25
CA ILE A 184 7.52 -1.70 7.63
C ILE A 184 7.55 -2.52 6.34
N TYR A 185 8.22 -1.97 5.34
CA TYR A 185 8.47 -2.65 4.08
C TYR A 185 9.96 -2.99 3.96
N PHE A 186 10.24 -4.28 3.74
CA PHE A 186 11.57 -4.77 3.39
C PHE A 186 11.47 -5.72 2.19
N GLY A 187 11.74 -5.21 0.99
CA GLY A 187 11.62 -5.99 -0.24
C GLY A 187 12.27 -5.31 -1.43
N THR A 188 12.07 -5.90 -2.62
CA THR A 188 12.65 -5.45 -3.88
C THR A 188 11.87 -4.32 -4.56
N GLY A 189 10.72 -3.92 -4.01
CA GLY A 189 9.81 -2.96 -4.62
C GLY A 189 8.97 -3.54 -5.75
N GLU A 190 8.92 -4.86 -5.90
CA GLU A 190 8.17 -5.55 -6.96
C GLU A 190 6.79 -5.99 -6.44
N LYS A 191 5.74 -5.59 -7.18
CA LYS A 191 4.37 -6.02 -6.92
C LYS A 191 4.15 -7.42 -7.47
N ASN A 192 3.52 -8.29 -6.70
CA ASN A 192 3.20 -9.66 -7.13
C ASN A 192 1.94 -9.68 -8.00
N LEU A 193 2.10 -9.41 -9.29
CA LEU A 193 0.98 -9.43 -10.25
C LEU A 193 0.44 -10.84 -10.53
N ASP A 194 1.21 -11.88 -10.21
CA ASP A 194 0.81 -13.28 -10.40
C ASP A 194 -0.06 -13.81 -9.26
N LEU A 195 -0.24 -13.03 -8.19
CA LEU A 195 -1.00 -13.43 -7.01
C LEU A 195 -2.38 -14.07 -7.31
N PRO A 196 -3.20 -13.55 -8.25
CA PRO A 196 -4.49 -14.17 -8.60
C PRO A 196 -4.39 -15.62 -9.12
N PHE A 197 -3.22 -16.02 -9.64
CA PHE A 197 -2.96 -17.38 -10.12
C PHE A 197 -2.29 -18.28 -9.08
N MET A 198 -1.87 -17.72 -7.95
CA MET A 198 -1.16 -18.41 -6.87
C MET A 198 -2.07 -18.79 -5.69
N LEU A 199 -3.25 -18.17 -5.58
CA LEU A 199 -4.22 -18.34 -4.49
C LEU A 199 -5.20 -19.49 -4.72
#